data_AF-A0A1Y0MIE4-F1
#
_entry.id   AF-A0A1Y0MIE4-F1
#
_cell.length_a   1.000
_cell.length_b   1.000
_cell.length_c   1.000
_cell.angle_alpha   90.00
_cell.angle_beta   90.00
_cell.angle_gamma   90.00
#
_symmetry.space_group_name_H-M   'P 1'
#
loop_
_entity.id
_entity.type
_entity.pdbx_description
1 polymer ?
#
loop_
_entity_poly.entity_id
_entity_poly.type
_entity_poly.pdbx_seq_one_letter_code
_entity_poly.pdbx_strand_id
1 'polypeptide(L)'
;MKQITLFILLVLVTACGSSKKVIESSKPTEKVEKDVVEKSEVEIIPEAPYETEEIIDIPDNYNPNQIIKPDSLGFHQDLTKHTFDSLDDFWTNFLQKNVSDNGNVNYESFRKDFKGLQYYIKFLQDSLPNNNASKEQKLAYWINAYNALTIDLILRNYPIKSIKDIDKPWDQRLWKFGEKWLNLNDIEHQILRKMDEPRIHFAIVCASFSCPKLQNKAFTASNLEAQLTEATKDFLADSDRNEISQNNLRLSKIFKWFAKDFKTDGSLIDFLNKYTEVEISSKAKKSFKDYNWDLND
;
A
#
# COMPACT_ATOMS: atom_id res chain seq x y z
N MET A 1 -8.11 55.94 71.33
CA MET A 1 -9.38 56.34 71.98
C MET A 1 -10.53 55.53 71.37
N LYS A 2 -11.39 54.93 72.22
CA LYS A 2 -12.62 54.16 71.96
C LYS A 2 -12.41 52.73 71.39
N GLN A 3 -12.42 51.67 72.21
CA GLN A 3 -13.49 50.95 72.97
C GLN A 3 -14.26 49.91 72.13
N ILE A 4 -14.04 48.59 72.36
CA ILE A 4 -14.86 47.61 73.16
C ILE A 4 -16.09 47.11 72.35
N THR A 5 -16.34 45.83 72.03
CA THR A 5 -16.78 44.68 72.88
C THR A 5 -16.90 43.43 71.96
N LEU A 6 -16.19 42.32 72.15
CA LEU A 6 -16.53 41.10 72.94
C LEU A 6 -17.81 40.34 72.50
N PHE A 7 -17.66 39.11 71.99
CA PHE A 7 -18.30 37.94 72.60
C PHE A 7 -17.50 36.66 72.38
N ILE A 8 -17.31 35.95 73.48
CA ILE A 8 -16.54 34.72 73.68
C ILE A 8 -17.53 33.57 73.88
N LEU A 9 -17.22 32.40 73.32
CA LEU A 9 -17.53 31.08 73.88
C LEU A 9 -16.60 30.10 73.11
N LEU A 10 -15.40 29.71 73.57
CA LEU A 10 -14.98 28.98 74.77
C LEU A 10 -15.84 27.75 75.07
N VAL A 11 -15.33 26.56 74.69
CA VAL A 11 -15.05 25.40 75.57
C VAL A 11 -14.26 24.40 74.69
N LEU A 12 -12.93 24.30 74.77
CA LEU A 12 -12.10 23.56 75.74
C LEU A 12 -12.55 22.09 75.83
N VAL A 13 -11.73 21.07 75.57
CA VAL A 13 -10.74 20.58 76.55
C VAL A 13 -9.98 19.40 75.89
N THR A 14 -8.69 19.62 75.65
CA THR A 14 -7.52 18.75 75.97
C THR A 14 -7.40 17.37 75.29
N ALA A 15 -6.22 16.75 75.13
CA ALA A 15 -4.93 16.98 75.76
C ALA A 15 -3.80 16.33 74.93
N CYS A 16 -2.63 16.96 75.00
CA CYS A 16 -1.28 16.38 75.14
C CYS A 16 -0.77 15.33 74.12
N GLY A 17 0.43 15.44 73.55
CA GLY A 17 1.55 16.32 73.86
C GLY A 17 2.68 16.18 72.81
N SER A 18 3.54 17.19 72.82
CA SER A 18 4.68 17.44 71.93
C SER A 18 5.78 16.38 71.96
N SER A 19 6.48 16.16 70.83
CA SER A 19 7.79 16.77 70.55
C SER A 19 8.51 16.16 69.32
N LYS A 20 8.80 17.05 68.36
CA LYS A 20 9.91 17.15 67.38
C LYS A 20 10.95 15.99 67.30
N LYS A 21 11.23 15.47 66.09
CA LYS A 21 12.30 15.90 65.14
C LYS A 21 12.55 14.89 63.99
N VAL A 22 12.53 15.42 62.76
CA VAL A 22 13.40 15.22 61.55
C VAL A 22 13.74 13.80 61.03
N ILE A 23 13.68 13.70 59.68
CA ILE A 23 14.53 12.97 58.70
C ILE A 23 13.82 11.84 57.89
N GLU A 24 13.96 11.99 56.56
CA GLU A 24 13.92 11.03 55.45
C GLU A 24 12.63 10.30 55.03
N SER A 25 12.15 10.71 53.86
CA SER A 25 11.98 9.87 52.66
C SER A 25 11.94 8.35 52.88
N SER A 26 10.75 7.77 52.81
CA SER A 26 10.56 6.45 52.18
C SER A 26 9.09 6.25 51.79
N LYS A 27 8.87 5.90 50.53
CA LYS A 27 7.58 5.44 49.98
C LYS A 27 7.12 4.16 50.68
N PRO A 28 5.82 3.96 50.96
CA PRO A 28 5.27 2.64 51.17
C PRO A 28 4.82 2.03 49.83
N THR A 29 5.21 0.78 49.68
CA THR A 29 5.03 -0.15 48.57
C THR A 29 3.56 -0.53 48.38
N GLU A 30 3.03 -0.30 47.17
CA GLU A 30 1.82 -0.96 46.69
C GLU A 30 2.22 -1.97 45.59
N LYS A 31 1.55 -3.11 45.61
CA LYS A 31 1.94 -4.37 44.98
C LYS A 31 2.09 -4.23 43.46
N VAL A 32 3.28 -4.55 42.96
CA VAL A 32 3.52 -4.79 41.54
C VAL A 32 3.00 -6.19 41.21
N GLU A 33 1.84 -6.25 40.58
CA GLU A 33 1.42 -7.39 39.78
C GLU A 33 2.36 -7.44 38.57
N LYS A 34 3.13 -8.52 38.47
CA LYS A 34 4.02 -8.75 37.33
C LYS A 34 3.19 -9.16 36.14
N ASP A 35 2.80 -8.20 35.31
CA ASP A 35 2.51 -8.51 33.92
C ASP A 35 3.83 -8.89 33.26
N VAL A 36 3.93 -10.19 32.96
CA VAL A 36 4.95 -10.75 32.10
C VAL A 36 4.74 -10.09 30.74
N VAL A 37 5.55 -9.08 30.45
CA VAL A 37 5.73 -8.56 29.10
C VAL A 37 6.28 -9.71 28.28
N GLU A 38 5.39 -10.39 27.55
CA GLU A 38 5.78 -11.26 26.46
C GLU A 38 6.50 -10.36 25.45
N LYS A 39 7.82 -10.52 25.45
CA LYS A 39 8.73 -9.82 24.56
C LYS A 39 8.38 -10.30 23.16
N SER A 40 7.52 -9.57 22.46
CA SER A 40 7.30 -9.79 21.04
C SER A 40 8.66 -9.59 20.37
N GLU A 41 9.24 -10.70 19.92
CA GLU A 41 10.42 -10.66 19.07
C GLU A 41 10.06 -9.80 17.88
N VAL A 42 10.77 -8.67 17.79
CA VAL A 42 10.79 -7.85 16.59
C VAL A 42 11.38 -8.74 15.51
N GLU A 43 10.51 -9.27 14.66
CA GLU A 43 10.94 -9.88 13.41
C GLU A 43 11.48 -8.74 12.54
N ILE A 44 12.78 -8.51 12.68
CA ILE A 44 13.57 -7.71 11.75
C ILE A 44 13.55 -8.52 10.45
N ILE A 45 12.61 -8.20 9.56
CA ILE A 45 12.77 -8.56 8.16
C ILE A 45 14.06 -7.84 7.72
N PRO A 46 15.12 -8.57 7.35
CA PRO A 46 16.36 -7.93 6.95
C PRO A 46 16.04 -7.00 5.78
N GLU A 47 16.57 -5.77 5.81
CA GLU A 47 16.80 -5.06 4.57
C GLU A 47 17.61 -6.01 3.69
N ALA A 48 17.01 -6.48 2.59
CA ALA A 48 17.75 -7.27 1.62
C ALA A 48 18.95 -6.40 1.20
N PRO A 49 20.19 -6.86 1.43
CA PRO A 49 21.35 -6.16 0.90
C PRO A 49 21.19 -6.20 -0.61
N TYR A 50 21.05 -5.05 -1.25
CA TYR A 50 21.20 -4.94 -2.69
C TYR A 50 22.69 -5.08 -2.98
N GLU A 51 23.19 -6.31 -2.97
CA GLU A 51 24.48 -6.62 -3.56
C GLU A 51 24.32 -6.61 -5.07
N THR A 52 25.01 -5.66 -5.68
CA THR A 52 25.31 -5.62 -7.10
C THR A 52 26.19 -6.82 -7.46
N GLU A 53 25.81 -7.51 -8.55
CA GLU A 53 26.61 -8.49 -9.30
C GLU A 53 26.95 -9.81 -8.58
N GLU A 54 25.99 -10.73 -8.52
CA GLU A 54 26.30 -12.16 -8.68
C GLU A 54 25.69 -12.67 -9.98
N ILE A 55 26.54 -13.17 -10.87
CA ILE A 55 26.13 -13.96 -12.03
C ILE A 55 25.65 -15.29 -11.48
N ILE A 56 24.32 -15.43 -11.36
CA ILE A 56 23.71 -16.71 -10.98
C ILE A 56 23.81 -17.64 -12.21
N ASP A 57 24.62 -18.68 -12.08
CA ASP A 57 24.66 -19.79 -13.05
C ASP A 57 23.26 -20.39 -13.19
N ILE A 58 22.74 -20.36 -14.42
CA ILE A 58 21.48 -21.01 -14.78
C ILE A 58 21.70 -22.51 -14.67
N PRO A 59 20.95 -23.25 -13.83
CA PRO A 59 21.10 -24.70 -13.76
C PRO A 59 20.80 -25.33 -15.13
N ASP A 60 21.66 -26.25 -15.57
CA ASP A 60 21.66 -26.92 -16.89
C ASP A 60 20.34 -27.64 -17.27
N ASN A 61 19.36 -27.68 -16.36
CA ASN A 61 18.05 -28.29 -16.56
C ASN A 61 16.89 -27.28 -16.56
N TYR A 62 17.16 -25.97 -16.67
CA TYR A 62 16.13 -25.01 -17.04
C TYR A 62 15.78 -25.20 -18.52
N ASN A 63 14.60 -25.74 -18.78
CA ASN A 63 14.08 -25.86 -20.14
C ASN A 63 13.23 -24.62 -20.49
N PRO A 64 13.77 -23.62 -21.23
CA PRO A 64 13.02 -22.45 -21.67
C PRO A 64 11.88 -22.77 -22.66
N ASN A 65 11.77 -24.04 -23.08
CA ASN A 65 10.76 -24.53 -24.01
C ASN A 65 9.67 -25.38 -23.34
N GLN A 66 9.51 -25.35 -22.01
CA GLN A 66 8.20 -25.69 -21.42
C GLN A 66 7.20 -24.56 -21.71
N ILE A 67 6.87 -24.43 -22.98
CA ILE A 67 5.69 -23.73 -23.45
C ILE A 67 4.52 -24.52 -22.87
N ILE A 68 3.89 -24.01 -21.82
CA ILE A 68 2.51 -24.39 -21.53
C ILE A 68 1.74 -23.99 -22.78
N LYS A 69 1.41 -24.99 -23.61
CA LYS A 69 0.66 -24.75 -24.85
C LYS A 69 -0.64 -24.05 -24.47
N PRO A 70 -0.97 -22.91 -25.10
CA PRO A 70 -2.24 -22.20 -24.88
C PRO A 70 -3.46 -23.13 -25.05
N ASP A 71 -3.33 -24.17 -25.87
CA ASP A 71 -4.37 -25.16 -26.17
C ASP A 71 -4.67 -26.16 -25.04
N SER A 72 -3.89 -26.18 -23.94
CA SER A 72 -4.18 -27.08 -22.80
C SER A 72 -5.42 -26.66 -21.99
N LEU A 73 -5.97 -25.47 -22.25
CA LEU A 73 -7.14 -24.95 -21.55
C LEU A 73 -8.48 -25.23 -22.25
N GLY A 74 -8.52 -25.81 -23.46
CA GLY A 74 -9.77 -26.34 -24.03
C GLY A 74 -10.96 -25.37 -24.12
N PHE A 75 -10.73 -24.08 -24.42
CA PHE A 75 -11.79 -23.07 -24.53
C PHE A 75 -11.94 -22.51 -25.94
N HIS A 76 -12.88 -23.07 -26.70
CA HIS A 76 -13.40 -22.47 -27.93
C HIS A 76 -14.34 -21.33 -27.55
N GLN A 77 -13.95 -20.10 -27.87
CA GLN A 77 -14.85 -18.95 -27.77
C GLN A 77 -14.53 -18.00 -28.92
N ASP A 78 -15.58 -17.61 -29.63
CA ASP A 78 -15.55 -16.67 -30.75
C ASP A 78 -14.98 -15.32 -30.30
N LEU A 79 -14.00 -14.83 -31.06
CA LEU A 79 -13.45 -13.49 -30.91
C LEU A 79 -14.51 -12.50 -31.41
N THR A 80 -15.29 -11.93 -30.50
CA THR A 80 -16.13 -10.77 -30.85
C THR A 80 -15.22 -9.61 -31.24
N LYS A 81 -15.43 -9.04 -32.44
CA LYS A 81 -14.73 -7.85 -32.91
C LYS A 81 -15.08 -6.68 -31.99
N HIS A 82 -14.19 -6.38 -31.07
CA HIS A 82 -14.32 -5.25 -30.15
C HIS A 82 -14.11 -3.93 -30.91
N THR A 83 -15.16 -3.12 -31.04
CA THR A 83 -15.07 -1.76 -31.57
C THR A 83 -14.94 -0.78 -30.40
N PHE A 84 -13.71 -0.50 -29.98
CA PHE A 84 -13.42 0.55 -28.99
C PHE A 84 -12.75 1.73 -29.69
N ASP A 85 -13.11 2.95 -29.26
CA ASP A 85 -12.58 4.20 -29.83
C ASP A 85 -11.08 4.38 -29.51
N SER A 86 -10.65 3.87 -28.35
CA SER A 86 -9.25 3.76 -27.95
C SER A 86 -8.98 2.49 -27.13
N LEU A 87 -7.71 2.14 -26.95
CA LEU A 87 -7.34 1.04 -26.05
C LEU A 87 -7.61 1.38 -24.57
N ASP A 88 -7.50 2.65 -24.19
CA ASP A 88 -7.85 3.08 -22.84
C ASP A 88 -9.35 2.84 -22.59
N ASP A 89 -10.20 2.99 -23.62
CA ASP A 89 -11.61 2.61 -23.57
C ASP A 89 -11.79 1.09 -23.47
N PHE A 90 -11.03 0.30 -24.25
CA PHE A 90 -11.03 -1.17 -24.10
C PHE A 90 -10.75 -1.55 -22.64
N TRP A 91 -9.66 -1.04 -22.07
CA TRP A 91 -9.24 -1.39 -20.73
C TRP A 91 -10.19 -0.88 -19.66
N THR A 92 -10.72 0.33 -19.83
CA THR A 92 -11.75 0.87 -18.94
C THR A 92 -12.99 0.00 -18.94
N ASN A 93 -13.53 -0.37 -20.11
CA ASN A 93 -14.70 -1.24 -20.18
C ASN A 93 -14.41 -2.63 -19.57
N PHE A 94 -13.21 -3.15 -19.80
CA PHE A 94 -12.80 -4.44 -19.24
C PHE A 94 -12.66 -4.38 -17.71
N LEU A 95 -12.13 -3.30 -17.16
CA LEU A 95 -12.08 -3.06 -15.72
C LEU A 95 -13.48 -2.87 -15.13
N GLN A 96 -14.34 -2.03 -15.70
CA GLN A 96 -15.70 -1.77 -15.18
C GLN A 96 -16.59 -3.02 -15.15
N LYS A 97 -16.35 -3.99 -16.05
CA LYS A 97 -17.04 -5.27 -16.03
C LYS A 97 -16.65 -6.15 -14.84
N ASN A 98 -15.44 -6.00 -14.32
CA ASN A 98 -14.82 -6.96 -13.40
C ASN A 98 -14.32 -6.35 -12.08
N VAL A 99 -14.33 -5.02 -11.94
CA VAL A 99 -13.83 -4.29 -10.78
C VAL A 99 -14.92 -3.33 -10.30
N SER A 100 -15.32 -3.46 -9.04
CA SER A 100 -16.35 -2.60 -8.44
C SER A 100 -15.85 -1.17 -8.25
N ASP A 101 -16.76 -0.23 -7.96
CA ASP A 101 -16.38 1.16 -7.65
C ASP A 101 -15.50 1.29 -6.38
N ASN A 102 -15.59 0.30 -5.48
CA ASN A 102 -14.73 0.19 -4.30
C ASN A 102 -13.38 -0.49 -4.60
N GLY A 103 -13.17 -0.95 -5.83
CA GLY A 103 -11.96 -1.61 -6.30
C GLY A 103 -11.81 -3.09 -5.93
N ASN A 104 -12.91 -3.74 -5.54
CA ASN A 104 -12.92 -5.21 -5.36
C ASN A 104 -12.91 -5.88 -6.74
N VAL A 105 -12.11 -6.92 -6.89
CA VAL A 105 -11.76 -7.56 -8.16
C VAL A 105 -12.46 -8.89 -8.28
N ASN A 106 -13.40 -9.01 -9.21
CA ASN A 106 -14.08 -10.26 -9.48
C ASN A 106 -13.20 -11.17 -10.37
N TYR A 107 -12.27 -11.90 -9.75
CA TYR A 107 -11.36 -12.81 -10.46
C TYR A 107 -12.09 -13.94 -11.20
N GLU A 108 -13.23 -14.42 -10.71
CA GLU A 108 -14.05 -15.39 -11.42
C GLU A 108 -14.59 -14.85 -12.75
N SER A 109 -15.02 -13.58 -12.76
CA SER A 109 -15.48 -12.90 -13.96
C SER A 109 -14.32 -12.64 -14.93
N PHE A 110 -13.16 -12.19 -14.43
CA PHE A 110 -11.95 -12.08 -15.24
C PHE A 110 -11.54 -13.41 -15.89
N ARG A 111 -11.64 -14.54 -15.16
CA ARG A 111 -11.32 -15.87 -15.69
C ARG A 111 -12.22 -16.27 -16.86
N LYS A 112 -13.50 -15.86 -16.84
CA LYS A 112 -14.44 -16.11 -17.95
C LYS A 112 -14.08 -15.34 -19.22
N ASP A 113 -13.34 -14.25 -19.11
CA ASP A 113 -12.93 -13.38 -20.22
C ASP A 113 -11.40 -13.19 -20.25
N PHE A 114 -10.65 -14.26 -19.93
CA PHE A 114 -9.19 -14.22 -19.85
C PHE A 114 -8.54 -13.77 -21.17
N LYS A 115 -9.17 -14.06 -22.31
CA LYS A 115 -8.71 -13.61 -23.63
C LYS A 115 -8.68 -12.09 -23.76
N GLY A 116 -9.64 -11.38 -23.16
CA GLY A 116 -9.65 -9.91 -23.15
C GLY A 116 -8.43 -9.35 -22.41
N LEU A 117 -8.05 -9.96 -21.28
CA LEU A 117 -6.83 -9.58 -20.55
C LEU A 117 -5.57 -9.86 -21.37
N GLN A 118 -5.45 -11.05 -21.97
CA GLN A 118 -4.29 -11.38 -22.81
C GLN A 118 -4.17 -10.47 -24.03
N TYR A 119 -5.30 -10.09 -24.63
CA TYR A 119 -5.32 -9.12 -25.73
C TYR A 119 -4.75 -7.77 -25.28
N TYR A 120 -5.17 -7.26 -24.12
CA TYR A 120 -4.65 -6.01 -23.56
C TYR A 120 -3.16 -6.09 -23.25
N ILE A 121 -2.71 -7.17 -22.60
CA ILE A 121 -1.29 -7.39 -22.30
C ILE A 121 -0.46 -7.48 -23.59
N LYS A 122 -0.95 -8.19 -24.60
CA LYS A 122 -0.27 -8.27 -25.90
C LYS A 122 -0.15 -6.89 -26.55
N PHE A 123 -1.20 -6.08 -26.49
CA PHE A 123 -1.11 -4.71 -26.97
C PHE A 123 -0.03 -3.93 -26.22
N LEU A 124 -0.01 -3.99 -24.89
CA LEU A 124 1.00 -3.30 -24.09
C LEU A 124 2.42 -3.72 -24.55
N GLN A 125 2.66 -5.03 -24.70
CA GLN A 125 3.93 -5.57 -25.17
C GLN A 125 4.36 -5.02 -26.54
N ASP A 126 3.41 -4.77 -27.44
CA ASP A 126 3.65 -4.25 -28.80
C ASP A 126 3.74 -2.72 -28.87
N SER A 127 3.39 -2.01 -27.80
CA SER A 127 3.18 -0.55 -27.79
C SER A 127 4.02 0.17 -26.73
N LEU A 128 5.25 -0.31 -26.51
CA LEU A 128 6.18 0.32 -25.57
C LEU A 128 6.31 1.83 -25.81
N PRO A 129 6.24 2.67 -24.75
CA PRO A 129 6.40 4.11 -24.90
C PRO A 129 7.82 4.42 -25.37
N ASN A 130 7.93 5.19 -26.45
CA ASN A 130 9.22 5.58 -26.99
C ASN A 130 9.88 6.68 -26.12
N ASN A 131 11.15 7.01 -26.43
CA ASN A 131 11.92 7.98 -25.66
C ASN A 131 11.29 9.39 -25.64
N ASN A 132 10.58 9.76 -26.71
CA ASN A 132 9.93 11.07 -26.86
C ASN A 132 8.58 11.17 -26.14
N ALA A 133 8.05 10.06 -25.60
CA ALA A 133 6.82 10.09 -24.82
C ALA A 133 7.00 10.93 -23.55
N SER A 134 5.96 11.70 -23.20
CA SER A 134 5.94 12.52 -22.00
C SER A 134 6.01 11.66 -20.74
N LYS A 135 6.31 12.29 -19.59
CA LYS A 135 6.32 11.61 -18.29
C LYS A 135 4.95 11.02 -17.98
N GLU A 136 3.88 11.74 -18.30
CA GLU A 136 2.49 11.34 -18.07
C GLU A 136 2.10 10.14 -18.93
N GLN A 137 2.51 10.12 -20.20
CA GLN A 137 2.31 8.97 -21.08
C GLN A 137 3.02 7.72 -20.55
N LYS A 138 4.26 7.85 -20.08
CA LYS A 138 5.03 6.74 -19.51
C LYS A 138 4.41 6.25 -18.19
N LEU A 139 4.03 7.15 -17.29
CA LEU A 139 3.38 6.80 -16.03
C LEU A 139 2.05 6.06 -16.26
N ALA A 140 1.16 6.63 -17.08
CA ALA A 140 -0.13 6.02 -17.39
C ALA A 140 0.04 4.60 -17.95
N TYR A 141 0.94 4.45 -18.94
CA TYR A 141 1.25 3.16 -19.54
C TYR A 141 1.75 2.14 -18.50
N TRP A 142 2.76 2.49 -17.70
CA TRP A 142 3.38 1.53 -16.78
C TRP A 142 2.52 1.21 -15.55
N ILE A 143 1.68 2.14 -15.10
CA ILE A 143 0.67 1.87 -14.07
C ILE A 143 -0.35 0.86 -14.59
N ASN A 144 -0.91 1.11 -15.78
CA ASN A 144 -1.87 0.18 -16.39
C ASN A 144 -1.24 -1.20 -16.65
N ALA A 145 0.02 -1.22 -17.12
CA ALA A 145 0.76 -2.46 -17.32
C ALA A 145 0.90 -3.22 -15.99
N TYR A 146 1.44 -2.60 -14.94
CA TYR A 146 1.59 -3.25 -13.63
C TYR A 146 0.28 -3.87 -13.16
N ASN A 147 -0.82 -3.11 -13.20
CA ASN A 147 -2.12 -3.59 -12.76
C ASN A 147 -2.63 -4.78 -13.60
N ALA A 148 -2.50 -4.72 -14.93
CA ALA A 148 -2.89 -5.83 -15.80
C ALA A 148 -2.05 -7.09 -15.55
N LEU A 149 -0.74 -6.92 -15.34
CA LEU A 149 0.17 -8.04 -15.07
C LEU A 149 -0.07 -8.65 -13.68
N THR A 150 -0.41 -7.85 -12.67
CA THR A 150 -0.82 -8.37 -11.36
C THR A 150 -2.09 -9.21 -11.50
N ILE A 151 -3.10 -8.74 -12.22
CA ILE A 151 -4.33 -9.52 -12.46
C ILE A 151 -3.99 -10.84 -13.18
N ASP A 152 -3.14 -10.79 -14.21
CA ASP A 152 -2.70 -12.00 -14.93
C ASP A 152 -1.98 -12.99 -14.02
N LEU A 153 -1.10 -12.51 -13.14
CA LEU A 153 -0.42 -13.34 -12.15
C LEU A 153 -1.40 -14.05 -11.21
N ILE A 154 -2.40 -13.32 -10.69
CA ILE A 154 -3.43 -13.93 -9.84
C ILE A 154 -4.24 -14.97 -10.61
N LEU A 155 -4.69 -14.66 -11.83
CA LEU A 155 -5.50 -15.57 -12.63
C LEU A 155 -4.76 -16.87 -13.00
N ARG A 156 -3.44 -16.80 -13.25
CA ARG A 156 -2.60 -17.99 -13.49
C ARG A 156 -2.57 -18.95 -12.30
N ASN A 157 -2.77 -18.43 -11.09
CA ASN A 157 -2.69 -19.18 -9.84
C ASN A 157 -4.07 -19.38 -9.18
N TYR A 158 -5.15 -18.84 -9.76
CA TYR A 158 -6.46 -18.84 -9.13
C TYR A 158 -7.12 -20.25 -9.11
N PRO A 159 -7.73 -20.70 -8.00
CA PRO A 159 -8.00 -19.95 -6.76
C PRO A 159 -6.84 -19.98 -5.75
N ILE A 160 -6.54 -18.82 -5.17
CA ILE A 160 -5.59 -18.61 -4.05
C ILE A 160 -6.22 -17.64 -3.06
N LYS A 161 -5.74 -17.64 -1.81
CA LYS A 161 -6.26 -16.70 -0.78
C LYS A 161 -5.45 -15.42 -0.71
N SER A 162 -4.18 -15.49 -1.09
CA SER A 162 -3.28 -14.35 -1.07
C SER A 162 -2.31 -14.42 -2.24
N ILE A 163 -1.91 -13.26 -2.77
CA ILE A 163 -0.75 -13.18 -3.68
C ILE A 163 0.51 -13.80 -3.04
N LYS A 164 0.63 -13.79 -1.71
CA LYS A 164 1.74 -14.38 -0.97
C LYS A 164 1.77 -15.91 -1.00
N ASP A 165 0.70 -16.55 -1.44
CA ASP A 165 0.66 -18.01 -1.62
C ASP A 165 1.41 -18.44 -2.90
N ILE A 166 1.73 -17.49 -3.79
CA ILE A 166 2.51 -17.71 -5.00
C ILE A 166 4.00 -17.62 -4.66
N ASP A 167 4.83 -18.55 -5.17
CA ASP A 167 6.28 -18.47 -4.98
C ASP A 167 6.86 -17.23 -5.69
N LYS A 168 7.60 -16.40 -4.94
CA LYS A 168 8.27 -15.17 -5.42
C LYS A 168 7.42 -14.34 -6.40
N PRO A 169 6.21 -13.90 -6.01
CA PRO A 169 5.20 -13.41 -6.97
C PRO A 169 5.67 -12.18 -7.76
N TRP A 170 6.49 -11.33 -7.14
CA TRP A 170 7.01 -10.13 -7.77
C TRP A 170 8.26 -10.33 -8.63
N ASP A 171 8.94 -11.47 -8.49
CA ASP A 171 10.21 -11.75 -9.18
C ASP A 171 10.04 -12.62 -10.44
N GLN A 172 8.87 -13.20 -10.67
CA GLN A 172 8.62 -14.07 -11.81
C GLN A 172 8.66 -13.29 -13.14
N ARG A 173 9.61 -13.64 -14.02
CA ARG A 173 9.79 -13.03 -15.34
C ARG A 173 8.84 -13.66 -16.37
N LEU A 174 7.56 -13.28 -16.32
CA LEU A 174 6.49 -13.90 -17.11
C LEU A 174 6.13 -13.15 -18.40
N TRP A 175 6.51 -11.88 -18.54
CA TRP A 175 6.01 -11.03 -19.63
C TRP A 175 7.13 -10.43 -20.46
N LYS A 176 7.15 -10.73 -21.76
CA LYS A 176 8.15 -10.21 -22.70
C LYS A 176 7.71 -8.85 -23.25
N PHE A 177 8.46 -7.80 -22.93
CA PHE A 177 8.31 -6.45 -23.47
C PHE A 177 9.57 -6.09 -24.30
N GLY A 178 9.40 -6.01 -25.62
CA GLY A 178 10.55 -5.93 -26.54
C GLY A 178 11.47 -7.15 -26.34
N GLU A 179 12.77 -6.92 -26.16
CA GLU A 179 13.74 -7.99 -25.92
C GLU A 179 13.86 -8.43 -24.44
N LYS A 180 13.17 -7.75 -23.52
CA LYS A 180 13.30 -8.01 -22.08
C LYS A 180 12.10 -8.80 -21.55
N TRP A 181 12.38 -9.83 -20.76
CA TRP A 181 11.37 -10.46 -19.92
C TRP A 181 11.30 -9.71 -18.60
N LEU A 182 10.17 -9.08 -18.32
CA LEU A 182 9.94 -8.28 -17.11
C LEU A 182 9.20 -9.08 -16.05
N ASN A 183 9.42 -8.70 -14.80
CA ASN A 183 8.59 -9.06 -13.64
C ASN A 183 7.95 -7.79 -13.03
N LEU A 184 7.11 -7.96 -11.99
CA LEU A 184 6.44 -6.82 -11.34
C LEU A 184 7.44 -5.89 -10.65
N ASN A 185 8.49 -6.43 -10.04
CA ASN A 185 9.56 -5.66 -9.40
C ASN A 185 10.33 -4.77 -10.39
N ASP A 186 10.57 -5.24 -11.61
CA ASP A 186 11.22 -4.45 -12.67
C ASP A 186 10.37 -3.21 -12.98
N ILE A 187 9.06 -3.39 -13.16
CA ILE A 187 8.15 -2.28 -13.49
C ILE A 187 8.06 -1.30 -12.31
N GLU A 188 7.89 -1.78 -11.09
CA GLU A 188 7.74 -0.90 -9.93
C GLU A 188 9.04 -0.18 -9.58
N HIS A 189 10.13 -0.93 -9.37
CA HIS A 189 11.36 -0.38 -8.80
C HIS A 189 12.33 0.20 -9.83
N GLN A 190 12.40 -0.37 -11.03
CA GLN A 190 13.34 0.09 -12.07
C GLN A 190 12.73 1.10 -13.03
N ILE A 191 11.39 1.14 -13.14
CA ILE A 191 10.69 2.04 -14.07
C ILE A 191 9.87 3.08 -13.32
N LEU A 192 8.79 2.69 -12.64
CA LEU A 192 7.83 3.63 -12.03
C LEU A 192 8.47 4.50 -10.96
N ARG A 193 9.17 3.91 -9.99
CA ARG A 193 9.80 4.65 -8.88
C ARG A 193 10.94 5.58 -9.35
N LYS A 194 11.52 5.34 -10.53
CA LYS A 194 12.54 6.22 -11.13
C LYS A 194 11.96 7.46 -11.80
N MET A 195 10.63 7.57 -11.87
CA MET A 195 9.95 8.75 -12.40
C MET A 195 9.59 9.76 -11.31
N ASP A 196 10.04 9.59 -10.06
CA ASP A 196 9.85 10.55 -8.96
C ASP A 196 8.38 11.01 -8.80
N GLU A 197 7.46 10.04 -8.84
CA GLU A 197 6.03 10.26 -8.64
C GLU A 197 5.56 9.41 -7.46
N PRO A 198 5.48 9.94 -6.23
CA PRO A 198 5.13 9.15 -5.05
C PRO A 198 3.69 8.60 -5.09
N ARG A 199 2.79 9.20 -5.86
CA ARG A 199 1.38 8.78 -5.93
C ARG A 199 1.19 7.47 -6.70
N ILE A 200 2.22 6.94 -7.38
CA ILE A 200 2.15 5.60 -8.00
C ILE A 200 1.75 4.53 -6.99
N HIS A 201 2.15 4.69 -5.72
CA HIS A 201 1.87 3.75 -4.63
C HIS A 201 0.40 3.64 -4.27
N PHE A 202 -0.44 4.53 -4.82
CA PHE A 202 -1.90 4.49 -4.70
C PHE A 202 -2.59 4.13 -6.02
N ALA A 203 -1.82 3.97 -7.09
CA ALA A 203 -2.29 3.70 -8.45
C ALA A 203 -1.95 2.27 -8.93
N ILE A 204 -0.94 1.64 -8.34
CA ILE A 204 -0.58 0.25 -8.59
C ILE A 204 -1.08 -0.67 -7.48
N VAL A 205 -1.60 -1.84 -7.85
CA VAL A 205 -2.26 -2.77 -6.94
C VAL A 205 -1.51 -4.09 -6.85
N CYS A 206 -1.27 -4.56 -5.63
CA CYS A 206 -0.63 -5.85 -5.31
C CYS A 206 -1.64 -6.98 -4.99
N ALA A 207 -2.91 -6.79 -5.39
CA ALA A 207 -4.01 -7.74 -5.23
C ALA A 207 -4.32 -8.16 -3.78
N SER A 208 -4.04 -7.28 -2.81
CA SER A 208 -4.35 -7.54 -1.40
C SER A 208 -5.41 -6.58 -0.85
N PHE A 209 -6.14 -7.00 0.18
CA PHE A 209 -7.18 -6.21 0.83
C PHE A 209 -6.66 -4.85 1.33
N SER A 210 -5.49 -4.82 1.97
CA SER A 210 -4.89 -3.57 2.47
C SER A 210 -4.18 -2.73 1.40
N CYS A 211 -4.15 -3.19 0.15
CA CYS A 211 -3.66 -2.41 -0.98
C CYS A 211 -4.59 -1.21 -1.27
N PRO A 212 -4.10 -0.15 -1.93
CA PRO A 212 -4.95 0.80 -2.63
C PRO A 212 -5.94 0.08 -3.54
N LYS A 213 -7.09 0.71 -3.74
CA LYS A 213 -8.14 0.17 -4.61
C LYS A 213 -7.65 0.15 -6.06
N LEU A 214 -7.99 -0.92 -6.78
CA LEU A 214 -7.82 -0.92 -8.24
C LEU A 214 -8.86 0.02 -8.84
N GLN A 215 -8.44 1.06 -9.54
CA GLN A 215 -9.38 1.91 -10.27
C GLN A 215 -10.06 1.09 -11.36
N ASN A 216 -11.37 1.23 -11.48
CA ASN A 216 -12.14 0.59 -12.55
C ASN A 216 -12.03 1.33 -13.90
N LYS A 217 -11.03 2.21 -14.07
CA LYS A 217 -10.77 2.96 -15.30
C LYS A 217 -9.28 2.89 -15.63
N ALA A 218 -8.96 2.93 -16.92
CA ALA A 218 -7.59 3.06 -17.37
C ALA A 218 -7.00 4.42 -16.95
N PHE A 219 -5.73 4.43 -16.57
CA PHE A 219 -4.98 5.69 -16.45
C PHE A 219 -4.66 6.22 -17.84
N THR A 220 -4.95 7.49 -18.12
CA THR A 220 -4.62 8.12 -19.40
C THR A 220 -3.71 9.32 -19.18
N ALA A 221 -2.85 9.64 -20.14
CA ALA A 221 -1.92 10.77 -20.00
C ALA A 221 -2.64 12.10 -19.76
N SER A 222 -3.80 12.31 -20.39
CA SER A 222 -4.59 13.53 -20.26
C SER A 222 -5.28 13.68 -18.90
N ASN A 223 -5.57 12.58 -18.22
CA ASN A 223 -6.28 12.57 -16.93
C ASN A 223 -5.38 12.19 -15.74
N LEU A 224 -4.12 11.83 -16.00
CA LEU A 224 -3.22 11.22 -15.00
C LEU A 224 -3.13 12.03 -13.71
N GLU A 225 -2.96 13.36 -13.80
CA GLU A 225 -2.86 14.22 -12.61
C GLU A 225 -4.12 14.13 -11.73
N ALA A 226 -5.30 14.22 -12.34
CA ALA A 226 -6.56 14.11 -11.64
C ALA A 226 -6.72 12.71 -11.03
N GLN A 227 -6.43 11.66 -11.80
CA GLN A 227 -6.55 10.26 -11.36
C GLN A 227 -5.61 9.90 -10.21
N LEU A 228 -4.35 10.38 -10.25
CA LEU A 228 -3.38 10.17 -9.17
C LEU A 228 -3.78 10.94 -7.91
N THR A 229 -4.25 12.18 -8.08
CA THR A 229 -4.73 13.00 -6.97
C THR A 229 -5.95 12.38 -6.30
N GLU A 230 -6.92 11.91 -7.08
CA GLU A 230 -8.11 11.23 -6.59
C GLU A 230 -7.75 9.93 -5.87
N ALA A 231 -6.94 9.05 -6.47
CA ALA A 231 -6.46 7.84 -5.82
C ALA A 231 -5.77 8.10 -4.48
N THR A 232 -4.96 9.15 -4.41
CA THR A 232 -4.25 9.54 -3.19
C THR A 232 -5.23 9.98 -2.11
N LYS A 233 -6.18 10.87 -2.45
CA LYS A 233 -7.20 11.35 -1.51
C LYS A 233 -8.07 10.21 -1.01
N ASP A 234 -8.56 9.36 -1.92
CA ASP A 234 -9.38 8.21 -1.59
C ASP A 234 -8.65 7.26 -0.64
N PHE A 235 -7.38 6.94 -0.94
CA PHE A 235 -6.59 6.06 -0.09
C PHE A 235 -6.39 6.65 1.32
N LEU A 236 -6.10 7.95 1.42
CA LEU A 236 -5.87 8.61 2.70
C LEU A 236 -7.16 8.76 3.53
N ALA A 237 -8.31 8.91 2.87
CA ALA A 237 -9.62 9.00 3.51
C ALA A 237 -10.15 7.64 4.00
N ASP A 238 -9.58 6.55 3.51
CA ASP A 238 -10.01 5.20 3.86
C ASP A 238 -9.67 4.83 5.30
N SER A 239 -10.69 4.70 6.15
CA SER A 239 -10.52 4.41 7.58
C SER A 239 -9.97 3.01 7.88
N ASP A 240 -10.12 2.04 6.96
CA ASP A 240 -9.57 0.69 7.13
C ASP A 240 -8.06 0.71 6.93
N ARG A 241 -7.55 1.61 6.08
CA ARG A 241 -6.14 1.74 5.74
C ARG A 241 -5.42 2.82 6.55
N ASN A 242 -6.12 3.90 6.94
CA ASN A 242 -5.52 5.07 7.57
C ASN A 242 -6.43 5.69 8.64
N GLU A 243 -5.84 6.14 9.74
CA GLU A 243 -6.47 7.02 10.73
C GLU A 243 -5.60 8.27 10.86
N ILE A 244 -6.14 9.42 10.45
CA ILE A 244 -5.39 10.68 10.34
C ILE A 244 -6.05 11.72 11.25
N SER A 245 -5.27 12.24 12.20
CA SER A 245 -5.66 13.36 13.05
C SER A 245 -4.49 14.34 13.17
N GLN A 246 -4.75 15.54 13.67
CA GLN A 246 -3.74 16.59 13.82
C GLN A 246 -2.47 16.11 14.55
N ASN A 247 -2.59 15.25 15.57
CA ASN A 247 -1.46 14.87 16.45
C ASN A 247 -1.11 13.38 16.43
N ASN A 248 -1.95 12.52 15.83
CA ASN A 248 -1.72 11.08 15.78
C ASN A 248 -2.09 10.54 14.40
N LEU A 249 -1.18 9.75 13.84
CA LEU A 249 -1.32 9.06 12.57
C LEU A 249 -1.19 7.55 12.82
N ARG A 250 -2.13 6.79 12.30
CA ARG A 250 -2.05 5.33 12.20
C ARG A 250 -2.27 4.95 10.74
N LEU A 251 -1.18 4.80 10.01
CA LEU A 251 -1.18 4.76 8.54
C LEU A 251 -0.97 3.34 7.99
N SER A 252 -1.27 3.14 6.72
CA SER A 252 -0.90 1.90 6.03
C SER A 252 0.62 1.66 6.04
N LYS A 253 1.05 0.38 6.06
CA LYS A 253 2.46 -0.01 5.97
C LYS A 253 3.13 0.45 4.67
N ILE A 254 2.38 0.85 3.64
CA ILE A 254 2.92 1.47 2.41
C ILE A 254 3.82 2.68 2.74
N PHE A 255 3.41 3.53 3.69
CA PHE A 255 4.22 4.67 4.12
C PHE A 255 5.49 4.28 4.89
N LYS A 256 5.55 3.04 5.41
CA LYS A 256 6.75 2.46 6.04
C LYS A 256 7.67 1.87 4.97
N TRP A 257 7.15 1.03 4.08
CA TRP A 257 7.92 0.32 3.06
C TRP A 257 8.53 1.27 2.02
N PHE A 258 7.76 2.29 1.60
CA PHE A 258 8.17 3.25 0.58
C PHE A 258 8.51 4.63 1.17
N ALA A 259 8.98 4.67 2.43
CA ALA A 259 9.22 5.92 3.16
C ALA A 259 10.17 6.91 2.47
N LYS A 260 11.07 6.42 1.59
CA LYS A 260 12.00 7.27 0.81
C LYS A 260 11.26 8.05 -0.27
N ASP A 261 10.29 7.43 -0.92
CA ASP A 261 9.59 7.99 -2.08
C ASP A 261 8.69 9.17 -1.68
N PHE A 262 8.13 9.15 -0.46
CA PHE A 262 7.33 10.25 0.11
C PHE A 262 8.15 11.42 0.70
N LYS A 263 9.49 11.37 0.62
CA LYS A 263 10.39 12.38 1.20
C LYS A 263 11.23 13.13 0.17
N THR A 264 10.87 13.04 -1.11
CA THR A 264 11.58 13.68 -2.22
C THR A 264 11.36 15.19 -2.25
N ASP A 265 10.16 15.65 -1.91
CA ASP A 265 9.76 17.06 -1.83
C ASP A 265 9.17 17.39 -0.45
N GLY A 266 10.02 17.29 0.58
CA GLY A 266 9.67 17.57 1.97
C GLY A 266 9.53 16.31 2.84
N SER A 267 8.78 16.43 3.92
CA SER A 267 8.52 15.31 4.83
C SER A 267 7.26 14.55 4.43
N LEU A 268 7.08 13.34 4.98
CA LEU A 268 5.81 12.61 4.86
C LEU A 268 4.61 13.45 5.32
N ILE A 269 4.78 14.30 6.34
CA ILE A 269 3.68 15.15 6.83
C ILE A 269 3.32 16.21 5.79
N ASP A 270 4.32 16.79 5.11
CA ASP A 270 4.09 17.74 4.02
C ASP A 270 3.37 17.06 2.85
N PHE A 271 3.75 15.82 2.52
CA PHE A 271 3.02 15.01 1.54
C PHE A 271 1.56 14.80 1.94
N LEU A 272 1.30 14.33 3.16
CA LEU A 272 -0.07 14.07 3.63
C LEU A 272 -0.93 15.34 3.63
N ASN A 273 -0.40 16.46 4.13
CA ASN A 273 -1.12 17.74 4.16
C ASN A 273 -1.50 18.27 2.76
N LYS A 274 -0.85 17.82 1.68
CA LYS A 274 -1.26 18.16 0.30
C LYS A 274 -2.58 17.48 -0.10
N TYR A 275 -2.94 16.37 0.53
CA TYR A 275 -4.04 15.50 0.10
C TYR A 275 -5.07 15.20 1.19
N THR A 276 -4.90 15.72 2.40
CA THR A 276 -5.88 15.57 3.50
C THR A 276 -6.50 16.92 3.87
N GLU A 277 -7.74 16.91 4.35
CA GLU A 277 -8.39 18.11 4.91
C GLU A 277 -7.91 18.44 6.33
N VAL A 278 -7.32 17.44 7.03
CA VAL A 278 -6.76 17.61 8.36
C VAL A 278 -5.41 18.31 8.27
N GLU A 279 -5.23 19.39 9.02
CA GLU A 279 -3.91 20.01 9.21
C GLU A 279 -3.10 19.17 10.20
N ILE A 280 -2.16 18.37 9.69
CA ILE A 280 -1.33 17.47 10.49
C ILE A 280 -0.15 18.25 11.06
N SER A 281 0.01 18.19 12.39
CA SER A 281 1.15 18.75 13.10
C SER A 281 2.45 18.09 12.64
N SER A 282 3.50 18.89 12.44
CA SER A 282 4.86 18.40 12.19
C SER A 282 5.38 17.46 13.30
N LYS A 283 4.78 17.50 14.49
CA LYS A 283 5.12 16.64 15.64
C LYS A 283 4.16 15.45 15.82
N ALA A 284 3.26 15.19 14.87
CA ALA A 284 2.30 14.11 14.97
C ALA A 284 3.00 12.76 15.17
N LYS A 285 2.50 11.97 16.13
CA LYS A 285 2.99 10.62 16.41
C LYS A 285 2.56 9.69 15.30
N LYS A 286 3.46 8.81 14.87
CA LYS A 286 3.25 7.93 13.71
C LYS A 286 3.29 6.49 14.17
N SER A 287 2.28 5.74 13.76
CA SER A 287 2.19 4.29 13.90
C SER A 287 1.64 3.71 12.60
N PHE A 288 1.73 2.40 12.44
CA PHE A 288 1.27 1.72 11.23
C PHE A 288 0.22 0.67 11.57
N LYS A 289 -0.83 0.58 10.74
CA LYS A 289 -1.85 -0.48 10.82
C LYS A 289 -1.26 -1.80 10.36
N ASP A 290 -1.89 -2.90 10.73
CA ASP A 290 -1.59 -4.19 10.13
C ASP A 290 -2.03 -4.24 8.66
N TYR A 291 -1.44 -5.18 7.93
CA TYR A 291 -1.64 -5.29 6.49
C TYR A 291 -2.24 -6.65 6.18
N ASN A 292 -3.50 -6.64 5.75
CA ASN A 292 -4.21 -7.83 5.33
C ASN A 292 -3.79 -8.19 3.90
N TRP A 293 -3.22 -9.38 3.76
CA TRP A 293 -2.74 -9.95 2.50
C TRP A 293 -3.75 -10.83 1.78
N ASP A 294 -4.94 -11.03 2.35
CA ASP A 294 -6.05 -11.68 1.66
C ASP A 294 -6.35 -10.98 0.34
N LEU A 295 -6.79 -11.72 -0.67
CA LEU A 295 -7.17 -11.15 -1.97
C LEU A 295 -8.24 -10.07 -1.81
N ASN A 296 -8.21 -9.11 -2.73
CA ASN A 296 -9.17 -8.02 -2.80
C ASN A 296 -10.39 -8.37 -3.68
N ASP A 297 -11.00 -9.55 -3.51
CA ASP A 297 -12.17 -10.01 -4.27
C ASP A 297 -13.53 -9.88 -3.55
#